data_AF-A0A661NQX2-F1
#
_entry.id   AF-A0A661NQX2-F1
#
_cell.length_a   1.000
_cell.length_b   1.000
_cell.length_c   1.000
_cell.angle_alpha   90.00
_cell.angle_beta   90.00
_cell.angle_gamma   90.00
#
_symmetry.space_group_name_H-M   'P 1'
#
loop_
_entity.id
_entity.type
_entity.pdbx_description
1 polymer ?
#
loop_
_entity_poly.entity_id
_entity_poly.type
_entity_poly.pdbx_seq_one_letter_code
_entity_poly.pdbx_strand_id
1 'polypeptide(L)'
;MAQAVADCRAAAECRAQGACSLGNEERCVALNPADCEASTACTDRGACDLDIDMGACVATASSCSKQAACLEKGWCGLQRRPQAGEHHCVAATDDHCRKAAICRAEGLCHVKEGQCVARADADCGKATICKTLGRCVAIWDACQQPCRKQPDCAKRGLCVRDEEGGVCWATAAVHCQQSSDCTERGWCSLDHNRCIVGSNLDCFRARVCRKGGACRHWDGEAPGCYHPKQFKCDCPPKEGDGPAEPCPPGTGWGPMCDPRP
;
A
#
# COMPACT_ATOMS: atom_id res chain seq x y z
N MET A 1 5.54 5.98 -53.04
CA MET A 1 6.08 4.85 -52.25
C MET A 1 7.18 5.28 -51.28
N ALA A 2 8.29 5.89 -51.72
CA ALA A 2 9.38 6.30 -50.81
C ALA A 2 8.93 7.26 -49.69
N GLN A 3 8.07 8.24 -50.00
CA GLN A 3 7.52 9.16 -48.99
C GLN A 3 6.70 8.41 -47.93
N ALA A 4 5.77 7.54 -48.35
CA ALA A 4 4.95 6.76 -47.45
C ALA A 4 5.78 5.78 -46.56
N VAL A 5 6.89 5.25 -47.06
CA VAL A 5 7.84 4.47 -46.23
C VAL A 5 8.55 5.36 -45.21
N ALA A 6 8.98 6.56 -45.61
CA ALA A 6 9.57 7.53 -44.69
C ALA A 6 8.56 7.95 -43.60
N ASP A 7 7.30 8.12 -43.97
CA ASP A 7 6.21 8.47 -43.06
C ASP A 7 6.00 7.36 -42.01
N CYS A 8 6.02 6.08 -42.41
CA CYS A 8 5.94 4.96 -41.45
C CYS A 8 7.09 4.96 -40.44
N ARG A 9 8.34 5.19 -40.89
CA ARG A 9 9.51 5.22 -39.98
C ARG A 9 9.51 6.42 -39.04
N ALA A 10 8.92 7.53 -39.47
CA ALA A 10 8.77 8.73 -38.64
C ALA A 10 7.58 8.62 -37.67
N ALA A 11 6.62 7.74 -37.93
CA ALA A 11 5.42 7.59 -37.12
C ALA A 11 5.72 7.07 -35.70
N ALA A 12 4.90 7.51 -34.74
CA ALA A 12 4.97 7.02 -33.36
C ALA A 12 4.74 5.49 -33.29
N GLU A 13 3.90 4.96 -34.17
CA GLU A 13 3.59 3.53 -34.28
C GLU A 13 4.82 2.67 -34.58
N CYS A 14 5.76 3.17 -35.40
CA CYS A 14 7.01 2.47 -35.68
C CYS A 14 7.83 2.30 -34.39
N ARG A 15 7.99 3.37 -33.61
CA ARG A 15 8.71 3.28 -32.32
C ARG A 15 7.97 2.43 -31.30
N ALA A 16 6.64 2.56 -31.23
CA ALA A 16 5.84 1.90 -30.22
C ALA A 16 5.67 0.40 -30.49
N GLN A 17 5.41 0.02 -31.74
CA GLN A 17 4.98 -1.33 -32.13
C GLN A 17 5.89 -2.03 -33.14
N GLY A 18 6.90 -1.35 -33.69
CA GLY A 18 7.72 -1.87 -34.78
C GLY A 18 7.03 -1.80 -36.14
N ALA A 19 5.95 -1.05 -36.27
CA ALA A 19 5.25 -0.85 -37.54
C ALA A 19 5.98 0.18 -38.43
N CYS A 20 7.18 -0.17 -38.91
CA CYS A 20 8.12 0.77 -39.54
C CYS A 20 8.14 0.72 -41.07
N SER A 21 7.39 -0.20 -41.68
CA SER A 21 7.46 -0.50 -43.11
C SER A 21 6.06 -0.39 -43.76
N LEU A 22 5.99 0.12 -44.99
CA LEU A 22 4.71 0.24 -45.72
C LEU A 22 4.28 -1.13 -46.27
N GLY A 23 3.16 -1.65 -45.78
CA GLY A 23 2.56 -2.89 -46.26
C GLY A 23 1.71 -2.72 -47.52
N ASN A 24 1.15 -3.83 -48.03
CA ASN A 24 0.39 -3.86 -49.28
C ASN A 24 -0.92 -3.05 -49.25
N GLU A 25 -1.49 -2.83 -48.06
CA GLU A 25 -2.74 -2.08 -47.85
C GLU A 25 -2.49 -0.61 -47.45
N GLU A 26 -1.33 -0.06 -47.79
CA GLU A 26 -0.90 1.30 -47.41
C GLU A 26 -0.85 1.55 -45.87
N ARG A 27 -0.90 0.48 -45.07
CA ARG A 27 -0.73 0.50 -43.61
C ARG A 27 0.73 0.26 -43.21
N CYS A 28 1.15 0.90 -42.13
CA CYS A 28 2.47 0.63 -41.55
C CYS A 28 2.43 -0.70 -40.78
N VAL A 29 3.39 -1.58 -41.06
CA VAL A 29 3.53 -2.94 -40.51
C VAL A 29 5.00 -3.22 -40.22
N ALA A 30 5.25 -4.27 -39.44
CA ALA A 30 6.59 -4.84 -39.32
C ALA A 30 6.82 -5.76 -40.52
N LEU A 31 7.90 -5.55 -41.29
CA LEU A 31 8.25 -6.42 -42.42
C LEU A 31 9.56 -7.19 -42.19
N ASN A 32 10.32 -6.84 -41.16
CA ASN A 32 11.56 -7.51 -40.83
C ASN A 32 11.78 -7.54 -39.30
N PRO A 33 12.61 -8.48 -38.78
CA PRO A 33 12.86 -8.58 -37.35
C PRO A 33 13.46 -7.31 -36.72
N ALA A 34 14.25 -6.54 -37.45
CA ALA A 34 14.87 -5.32 -36.92
C ALA A 34 13.83 -4.23 -36.61
N ASP A 35 12.70 -4.20 -37.34
CA ASP A 35 11.56 -3.33 -37.01
C ASP A 35 11.01 -3.66 -35.61
N CYS A 36 10.91 -4.95 -35.27
CA CYS A 36 10.43 -5.40 -33.96
C CYS A 36 11.44 -5.19 -32.84
N GLU A 37 12.70 -5.53 -33.06
CA GLU A 37 13.78 -5.37 -32.07
C GLU A 37 13.99 -3.92 -31.65
N ALA A 38 13.78 -2.97 -32.57
CA ALA A 38 13.91 -1.53 -32.29
C ALA A 38 12.69 -0.92 -31.58
N SER A 39 11.60 -1.67 -31.41
CA SER A 39 10.35 -1.17 -30.84
C SER A 39 10.34 -1.16 -29.32
N THR A 40 9.59 -0.23 -28.72
CA THR A 40 9.34 -0.25 -27.26
C THR A 40 8.45 -1.44 -26.86
N ALA A 41 7.61 -1.95 -27.76
CA ALA A 41 6.85 -3.18 -27.50
C ALA A 41 7.77 -4.39 -27.28
N CYS A 42 8.90 -4.48 -27.99
CA CYS A 42 9.92 -5.47 -27.72
C CYS A 42 10.49 -5.29 -26.30
N THR A 43 10.97 -4.10 -25.94
CA THR A 43 11.60 -3.87 -24.62
C THR A 43 10.64 -4.07 -23.45
N ASP A 44 9.38 -3.63 -23.60
CA ASP A 44 8.45 -3.52 -22.48
C ASP A 44 7.57 -4.76 -22.32
N ARG A 45 7.24 -5.46 -23.42
CA ARG A 45 6.16 -6.47 -23.44
C ARG A 45 6.55 -7.86 -23.92
N GLY A 46 7.70 -8.06 -24.53
CA GLY A 46 7.97 -9.36 -25.18
C GLY A 46 8.06 -9.33 -26.68
N ALA A 47 7.53 -8.29 -27.32
CA ALA A 47 7.11 -8.33 -28.71
C ALA A 47 8.27 -8.09 -29.69
N CYS A 48 9.26 -8.98 -29.69
CA CYS A 48 10.47 -8.85 -30.49
C CYS A 48 10.49 -9.73 -31.74
N ASP A 49 9.60 -10.72 -31.85
CA ASP A 49 9.57 -11.62 -32.99
C ASP A 49 8.55 -11.14 -34.02
N LEU A 50 8.89 -11.26 -35.30
CA LEU A 50 8.00 -10.90 -36.41
C LEU A 50 7.02 -12.03 -36.70
N ASP A 51 5.72 -11.74 -36.60
CA ASP A 51 4.67 -12.55 -37.19
C ASP A 51 4.41 -12.05 -38.62
N ILE A 52 4.87 -12.83 -39.60
CA ILE A 52 4.80 -12.49 -41.03
C ILE A 52 3.35 -12.43 -41.51
N ASP A 53 2.48 -13.30 -40.99
CA ASP A 53 1.09 -13.39 -41.42
C ASP A 53 0.28 -12.19 -40.93
N MET A 54 0.57 -11.71 -39.72
CA MET A 54 -0.06 -10.51 -39.16
C MET A 54 0.64 -9.20 -39.55
N GLY A 55 1.89 -9.27 -40.04
CA GLY A 55 2.75 -8.10 -40.24
C GLY A 55 2.98 -7.32 -38.93
N ALA A 56 3.11 -8.04 -37.82
CA ALA A 56 3.12 -7.47 -36.48
C ALA A 56 4.21 -8.09 -35.60
N CYS A 57 4.63 -7.35 -34.59
CA CYS A 57 5.58 -7.84 -33.61
C CYS A 57 4.84 -8.57 -32.48
N VAL A 58 5.26 -9.79 -32.19
CA VAL A 58 4.61 -10.69 -31.22
C VAL A 58 5.59 -11.18 -30.17
N ALA A 59 5.08 -11.48 -28.98
CA ALA A 59 5.84 -12.16 -27.96
C ALA A 59 5.85 -13.67 -28.22
N THR A 60 7.00 -14.30 -28.10
CA THR A 60 7.15 -15.76 -28.10
C THR A 60 7.85 -16.20 -26.81
N ALA A 61 7.88 -17.51 -26.55
CA ALA A 61 8.66 -18.05 -25.44
C ALA A 61 10.17 -17.73 -25.56
N SER A 62 10.69 -17.65 -26.79
CA SER A 62 12.08 -17.30 -27.06
C SER A 62 12.36 -15.82 -26.80
N SER A 63 11.47 -14.92 -27.23
CA SER A 63 11.66 -13.50 -26.94
C SER A 63 11.55 -13.23 -25.44
N CYS A 64 10.56 -13.80 -24.74
CA CYS A 64 10.39 -13.58 -23.29
C CYS A 64 11.62 -13.99 -22.49
N SER A 65 12.28 -15.10 -22.82
CA SER A 65 13.45 -15.59 -22.06
C SER A 65 14.72 -14.76 -22.27
N LYS A 66 14.82 -14.03 -23.39
CA LYS A 66 16.00 -13.19 -23.73
C LYS A 66 15.90 -11.76 -23.22
N GLN A 67 14.73 -11.36 -22.73
CA GLN A 67 14.50 -9.96 -22.35
C GLN A 67 15.12 -9.58 -21.02
N ALA A 68 15.48 -8.30 -20.90
CA ALA A 68 15.87 -7.71 -19.63
C ALA A 68 14.78 -7.93 -18.56
N ALA A 69 13.50 -7.85 -18.93
CA ALA A 69 12.40 -8.13 -18.00
C ALA A 69 12.41 -9.56 -17.42
N CYS A 70 12.92 -10.56 -18.16
CA CYS A 70 13.11 -11.90 -17.62
C CYS A 70 14.21 -11.93 -16.55
N LEU A 71 15.37 -11.31 -16.81
CA LEU A 71 16.49 -11.25 -15.86
C LEU A 71 16.20 -10.35 -14.65
N GLU A 72 15.49 -9.24 -14.84
CA GLU A 72 15.22 -8.27 -13.79
C GLU A 72 13.98 -8.65 -12.97
N LYS A 73 12.88 -8.98 -13.65
CA LYS A 73 11.54 -9.17 -13.05
C LYS A 73 11.02 -10.61 -13.06
N GLY A 74 11.73 -11.55 -13.71
CA GLY A 74 11.29 -12.95 -13.81
C GLY A 74 10.22 -13.19 -14.87
N TRP A 75 9.97 -12.24 -15.78
CA TRP A 75 8.94 -12.36 -16.82
C TRP A 75 9.42 -13.19 -18.03
N CYS A 76 9.76 -14.46 -17.79
CA CYS A 76 10.36 -15.33 -18.81
C CYS A 76 9.34 -16.25 -19.51
N GLY A 77 8.10 -16.33 -19.03
CA GLY A 77 7.06 -17.22 -19.57
C GLY A 77 6.11 -16.50 -20.51
N LEU A 78 5.51 -17.22 -21.46
CA LEU A 78 4.53 -16.68 -22.39
C LEU A 78 3.10 -16.97 -21.91
N GLN A 79 2.24 -15.96 -21.81
CA GLN A 79 0.83 -16.12 -21.47
C GLN A 79 -0.07 -15.34 -22.45
N ARG A 80 -1.19 -15.95 -22.84
CA ARG A 80 -2.21 -15.31 -23.68
C ARG A 80 -3.16 -14.46 -22.83
N ARG A 81 -3.43 -13.22 -23.24
CA ARG A 81 -4.45 -12.36 -22.63
C ARG A 81 -5.84 -12.77 -23.13
N PRO A 82 -6.78 -13.16 -22.26
CA PRO A 82 -8.10 -13.62 -22.69
C PRO A 82 -8.89 -12.57 -23.50
N GLN A 83 -8.73 -11.29 -23.16
CA GLN A 83 -9.52 -10.18 -23.71
C GLN A 83 -8.98 -9.67 -25.04
N ALA A 84 -7.66 -9.71 -25.24
CA ALA A 84 -7.00 -9.13 -26.42
C ALA A 84 -6.54 -10.20 -27.43
N GLY A 85 -6.52 -11.48 -27.05
CA GLY A 85 -5.96 -12.54 -27.88
C GLY A 85 -4.43 -12.53 -28.00
N GLU A 86 -3.77 -11.43 -27.61
CA GLU A 86 -2.33 -11.21 -27.65
C GLU A 86 -1.56 -12.01 -26.59
N HIS A 87 -0.32 -12.37 -26.91
CA HIS A 87 0.62 -12.95 -25.97
C HIS A 87 1.45 -11.88 -25.27
N HIS A 88 1.82 -12.12 -24.01
CA HIS A 88 2.70 -11.27 -23.22
C HIS A 88 3.60 -12.10 -22.31
N CYS A 89 4.70 -11.49 -21.88
CA CYS A 89 5.64 -12.13 -20.97
C CYS A 89 5.19 -11.99 -19.50
N VAL A 90 5.30 -13.08 -18.74
CA VAL A 90 4.90 -13.19 -17.33
C VAL A 90 5.87 -14.05 -16.55
N ALA A 91 5.84 -13.97 -15.22
CA ALA A 91 6.42 -15.00 -14.38
C ALA A 91 5.51 -16.23 -14.45
N ALA A 92 5.97 -17.30 -15.11
CA ALA A 92 5.20 -18.54 -15.24
C ALA A 92 5.57 -19.60 -14.19
N THR A 93 6.77 -19.50 -13.59
CA THR A 93 7.26 -20.45 -12.60
C THR A 93 8.05 -19.73 -11.51
N ASP A 94 8.14 -20.34 -10.32
CA ASP A 94 9.02 -19.83 -9.26
C ASP A 94 10.48 -19.75 -9.69
N ASP A 95 10.94 -20.64 -10.57
CA ASP A 95 12.31 -20.64 -11.06
C ASP A 95 12.64 -19.35 -11.83
N HIS A 96 11.68 -18.83 -12.60
CA HIS A 96 11.82 -17.53 -13.25
C HIS A 96 12.01 -16.41 -12.21
N CYS A 97 11.20 -16.40 -11.14
CA CYS A 97 11.31 -15.42 -10.07
C CYS A 97 12.62 -15.54 -9.28
N ARG A 98 13.04 -16.76 -8.92
CA ARG A 98 14.25 -17.01 -8.13
C ARG A 98 15.54 -16.61 -8.86
N LYS A 99 15.58 -16.79 -10.19
CA LYS A 99 16.72 -16.38 -11.02
C LYS A 99 16.77 -14.87 -11.23
N ALA A 100 15.63 -14.20 -11.16
CA ALA A 100 15.53 -12.77 -11.41
C ALA A 100 16.19 -11.90 -10.32
N ALA A 101 16.65 -10.72 -10.71
CA ALA A 101 17.24 -9.74 -9.81
C ALA A 101 16.26 -9.31 -8.70
N ILE A 102 14.97 -9.20 -9.02
CA ILE A 102 13.91 -8.80 -8.06
C ILE A 102 13.80 -9.74 -6.85
N CYS A 103 14.06 -11.05 -6.99
CA CYS A 103 14.07 -11.96 -5.85
C CYS A 103 15.22 -11.62 -4.87
N ARG A 104 16.42 -11.32 -5.38
CA ARG A 104 17.57 -10.94 -4.54
C ARG A 104 17.42 -9.54 -3.96
N ALA A 105 16.88 -8.60 -4.73
CA ALA A 105 16.72 -7.22 -4.31
C ALA A 105 15.57 -7.06 -3.29
N GLU A 106 14.41 -7.63 -3.62
CA GLU A 106 13.14 -7.35 -2.95
C GLU A 106 12.50 -8.56 -2.26
N GLY A 107 13.02 -9.78 -2.45
CA GLY A 107 12.46 -11.00 -1.86
C GLY A 107 11.27 -11.57 -2.63
N LEU A 108 11.00 -11.08 -3.84
CA LEU A 108 9.89 -11.53 -4.69
C LEU A 108 10.29 -12.80 -5.47
N CYS A 109 10.25 -13.94 -4.79
CA CYS A 109 10.87 -15.19 -5.25
C CYS A 109 9.89 -16.29 -5.71
N HIS A 110 8.58 -16.04 -5.67
CA HIS A 110 7.55 -17.03 -6.06
C HIS A 110 6.57 -16.45 -7.06
N VAL A 111 5.94 -17.30 -7.88
CA VAL A 111 4.94 -16.86 -8.84
C VAL A 111 3.54 -16.78 -8.21
N LYS A 112 2.82 -15.68 -8.49
CA LYS A 112 1.39 -15.54 -8.24
C LYS A 112 0.78 -14.65 -9.34
N GLU A 113 -0.25 -15.13 -10.01
CA GLU A 113 -0.99 -14.38 -11.05
C GLU A 113 -0.07 -13.76 -12.13
N GLY A 114 0.96 -14.48 -12.55
CA GLY A 114 1.90 -14.01 -13.57
C GLY A 114 2.97 -13.03 -13.08
N GLN A 115 3.02 -12.76 -11.77
CA GLN A 115 3.98 -11.85 -11.14
C GLN A 115 4.84 -12.56 -10.10
N CYS A 116 5.99 -11.96 -9.78
CA CYS A 116 6.85 -12.42 -8.71
C CYS A 116 6.45 -11.76 -7.38
N VAL A 117 6.30 -12.58 -6.35
CA VAL A 117 5.79 -12.20 -5.04
C VAL A 117 6.64 -12.80 -3.91
N ALA A 118 6.61 -12.17 -2.74
CA ALA A 118 7.15 -12.74 -1.50
C ALA A 118 6.08 -13.61 -0.84
N ARG A 119 6.38 -14.90 -0.62
CA ARG A 119 5.42 -15.84 -0.03
C ARG A 119 5.72 -16.13 1.45
N ALA A 120 6.98 -15.98 1.85
CA ALA A 120 7.42 -16.23 3.21
C ALA A 120 8.45 -15.20 3.68
N ASP A 121 8.50 -15.00 5.00
CA ASP A 121 9.51 -14.15 5.65
C ASP A 121 10.94 -14.59 5.32
N ALA A 122 11.15 -15.88 5.02
CA ALA A 122 12.44 -16.41 4.59
C ALA A 122 12.92 -15.84 3.23
N ASP A 123 11.99 -15.47 2.34
CA ASP A 123 12.32 -14.81 1.07
C ASP A 123 12.79 -13.38 1.35
N CYS A 124 12.02 -12.65 2.17
CA CYS A 124 12.34 -11.29 2.59
C CYS A 124 13.64 -11.20 3.39
N GLY A 125 13.88 -12.14 4.31
CA GLY A 125 15.06 -12.16 5.17
C GLY A 125 16.38 -12.28 4.40
N LYS A 126 16.35 -12.88 3.20
CA LYS A 126 17.54 -13.00 2.33
C LYS A 126 17.75 -11.78 1.45
N ALA A 127 16.70 -10.99 1.21
CA ALA A 127 16.70 -9.88 0.27
C ALA A 127 17.52 -8.68 0.75
N THR A 128 18.04 -7.90 -0.20
CA THR A 128 18.76 -6.65 0.09
C THR A 128 17.87 -5.66 0.83
N ILE A 129 16.59 -5.57 0.46
CA ILE A 129 15.63 -4.64 1.07
C ILE A 129 15.42 -4.88 2.58
N CYS A 130 15.55 -6.13 3.04
CA CYS A 130 15.54 -6.44 4.47
C CYS A 130 16.78 -5.90 5.18
N LYS A 131 17.96 -6.05 4.56
CA LYS A 131 19.24 -5.60 5.14
C LYS A 131 19.34 -4.08 5.22
N THR A 132 18.86 -3.38 4.18
CA THR A 132 19.00 -1.92 4.07
C THR A 132 17.84 -1.16 4.70
N LEU A 133 16.60 -1.65 4.56
CA LEU A 133 15.39 -0.96 5.01
C LEU A 133 14.63 -1.70 6.11
N GLY A 134 15.09 -2.87 6.57
CA GLY A 134 14.40 -3.66 7.59
C GLY A 134 13.08 -4.29 7.12
N ARG A 135 12.82 -4.32 5.81
CA ARG A 135 11.62 -4.94 5.20
C ARG A 135 11.78 -6.46 5.12
N CYS A 136 11.65 -7.14 6.25
CA CYS A 136 12.02 -8.54 6.42
C CYS A 136 10.84 -9.52 6.54
N VAL A 137 9.60 -9.05 6.34
CA VAL A 137 8.39 -9.84 6.57
C VAL A 137 7.52 -9.84 5.31
N ALA A 138 7.04 -11.00 4.86
CA ALA A 138 6.15 -11.11 3.72
C ALA A 138 4.71 -10.70 4.12
N ILE A 139 4.18 -9.68 3.45
CA ILE A 139 2.86 -9.08 3.70
C ILE A 139 2.25 -8.68 2.36
N TRP A 140 1.07 -9.22 2.04
CA TRP A 140 0.37 -9.04 0.76
C TRP A 140 1.31 -9.09 -0.44
N ASP A 141 1.96 -10.25 -0.62
CA ASP A 141 2.81 -10.52 -1.77
C ASP A 141 4.11 -9.69 -1.86
N ALA A 142 4.42 -8.85 -0.87
CA ALA A 142 5.60 -8.00 -0.83
C ALA A 142 6.35 -8.07 0.50
N CYS A 143 7.64 -7.72 0.51
CA CYS A 143 8.40 -7.60 1.73
C CYS A 143 8.13 -6.25 2.40
N GLN A 144 7.82 -6.25 3.69
CA GLN A 144 7.48 -5.06 4.49
C GLN A 144 8.21 -5.08 5.84
N GLN A 145 8.24 -3.93 6.51
CA GLN A 145 8.79 -3.84 7.86
C GLN A 145 7.85 -4.52 8.85
N PRO A 146 8.37 -5.27 9.84
CA PRO A 146 7.53 -5.81 10.91
C PRO A 146 6.86 -4.67 11.68
N CYS A 147 5.59 -4.85 12.11
CA CYS A 147 4.83 -3.82 12.83
C CYS A 147 5.63 -3.17 13.97
N ARG A 148 6.39 -3.97 14.73
CA ARG A 148 7.24 -3.49 15.84
C ARG A 148 8.30 -2.46 15.46
N LYS A 149 8.74 -2.44 14.20
CA LYS A 149 9.73 -1.47 13.70
C LYS A 149 9.09 -0.28 12.98
N GLN A 150 7.78 -0.32 12.74
CA GLN A 150 7.08 0.78 12.08
C GLN A 150 6.90 1.96 13.06
N PRO A 151 6.91 3.21 12.57
CA PRO A 151 6.67 4.40 13.40
C PRO A 151 5.35 4.34 14.18
N ASP A 152 4.32 3.72 13.60
CA ASP A 152 2.99 3.60 14.21
C ASP A 152 2.96 2.67 15.43
N CYS A 153 3.87 1.70 15.56
CA CYS A 153 3.99 0.93 16.79
C CYS A 153 4.47 1.82 17.94
N ALA A 154 5.57 2.55 17.74
CA ALA A 154 6.10 3.45 18.76
C ALA A 154 5.13 4.61 19.06
N LYS A 155 4.44 5.12 18.03
CA LYS A 155 3.56 6.27 18.18
C LYS A 155 2.20 5.91 18.77
N ARG A 156 1.54 4.88 18.22
CA ARG A 156 0.13 4.55 18.44
C ARG A 156 -0.09 3.19 19.12
N GLY A 157 0.97 2.43 19.41
CA GLY A 157 0.87 1.09 20.00
C GLY A 157 0.45 -0.02 19.02
N LEU A 158 0.45 0.26 17.71
CA LEU A 158 0.06 -0.68 16.66
C LEU A 158 1.21 -1.64 16.32
N CYS A 159 1.49 -2.59 17.20
CA CYS A 159 2.73 -3.37 17.19
C CYS A 159 2.58 -4.83 16.73
N VAL A 160 1.35 -5.33 16.55
CA VAL A 160 1.07 -6.72 16.21
C VAL A 160 0.28 -6.80 14.90
N ARG A 161 0.63 -7.75 14.05
CA ARG A 161 -0.01 -7.98 12.75
C ARG A 161 -1.30 -8.78 12.95
N ASP A 162 -2.35 -8.46 12.19
CA ASP A 162 -3.54 -9.31 12.08
C ASP A 162 -3.26 -10.64 11.34
N GLU A 163 -4.17 -11.59 11.51
CA GLU A 163 -4.12 -12.88 10.80
C GLU A 163 -4.47 -12.71 9.31
N GLU A 164 -5.28 -11.71 8.96
CA GLU A 164 -5.68 -11.39 7.57
C GLU A 164 -4.61 -10.61 6.78
N GLY A 165 -3.50 -10.27 7.44
CA GLY A 165 -2.20 -10.23 6.78
C GLY A 165 -1.75 -8.87 6.25
N GLY A 166 -2.05 -7.76 6.92
CA GLY A 166 -1.29 -6.54 6.64
C GLY A 166 -1.62 -5.25 7.38
N VAL A 167 -2.56 -5.24 8.33
CA VAL A 167 -2.73 -4.09 9.22
C VAL A 167 -2.07 -4.36 10.56
N CYS A 168 -1.44 -3.33 11.12
CA CYS A 168 -0.86 -3.39 12.46
C CYS A 168 -1.88 -2.88 13.49
N TRP A 169 -2.01 -3.64 14.58
CA TRP A 169 -2.99 -3.46 15.65
C TRP A 169 -2.34 -3.51 17.02
N ALA A 170 -3.04 -2.97 18.02
CA ALA A 170 -2.67 -3.17 19.41
C ALA A 170 -3.42 -4.40 19.93
N THR A 171 -2.74 -5.51 20.23
CA THR A 171 -3.40 -6.71 20.79
C THR A 171 -3.21 -6.87 22.29
N ALA A 172 -2.43 -5.99 22.91
CA ALA A 172 -2.14 -6.00 24.33
C ALA A 172 -2.04 -4.57 24.87
N ALA A 173 -2.58 -4.35 26.07
CA ALA A 173 -2.56 -3.03 26.73
C ALA A 173 -1.14 -2.48 26.88
N VAL A 174 -0.13 -3.35 27.03
CA VAL A 174 1.28 -2.95 27.11
C VAL A 174 1.74 -2.17 25.87
N HIS A 175 1.23 -2.49 24.67
CA HIS A 175 1.58 -1.75 23.46
C HIS A 175 1.03 -0.33 23.48
N CYS A 176 -0.19 -0.14 23.96
CA CYS A 176 -0.77 1.19 24.15
C CYS A 176 0.01 1.98 25.20
N GLN A 177 0.32 1.37 26.34
CA GLN A 177 1.06 2.01 27.44
C GLN A 177 2.49 2.42 27.06
N GLN A 178 3.14 1.69 26.16
CA GLN A 178 4.48 2.01 25.66
C GLN A 178 4.48 3.05 24.52
N SER A 179 3.31 3.41 24.00
CA SER A 179 3.19 4.33 22.88
C SER A 179 3.41 5.80 23.27
N SER A 180 3.91 6.61 22.33
CA SER A 180 4.01 8.05 22.58
C SER A 180 2.63 8.69 22.73
N ASP A 181 1.60 8.22 22.02
CA ASP A 181 0.23 8.74 22.15
C ASP A 181 -0.35 8.50 23.55
N CYS A 182 0.02 7.42 24.23
CA CYS A 182 -0.29 7.27 25.67
C CYS A 182 0.36 8.40 26.49
N THR A 183 1.66 8.66 26.31
CA THR A 183 2.36 9.69 27.09
C THR A 183 1.96 11.13 26.74
N GLU A 184 1.58 11.40 25.50
CA GLU A 184 1.21 12.74 25.03
C GLU A 184 -0.29 13.01 25.24
N ARG A 185 -1.16 12.06 24.84
CA ARG A 185 -2.62 12.23 24.72
C ARG A 185 -3.45 11.38 25.69
N GLY A 186 -2.84 10.42 26.38
CA GLY A 186 -3.55 9.53 27.30
C GLY A 186 -4.19 8.33 26.62
N TRP A 187 -3.78 7.96 25.42
CA TRP A 187 -4.32 6.77 24.72
C TRP A 187 -3.65 5.49 25.22
N CYS A 188 -3.85 5.17 26.50
CA CYS A 188 -3.10 4.12 27.21
C CYS A 188 -3.88 2.82 27.40
N SER A 189 -5.20 2.82 27.17
CA SER A 189 -6.07 1.66 27.34
C SER A 189 -6.32 0.96 26.01
N LEU A 190 -6.44 -0.37 26.03
CA LEU A 190 -6.76 -1.16 24.84
C LEU A 190 -8.27 -1.39 24.76
N ASP A 191 -8.86 -1.08 23.61
CA ASP A 191 -10.25 -1.40 23.27
C ASP A 191 -10.37 -1.75 21.78
N HIS A 192 -11.02 -2.87 21.46
CA HIS A 192 -11.23 -3.35 20.09
C HIS A 192 -10.01 -3.18 19.16
N ASN A 193 -8.85 -3.65 19.61
CA ASN A 193 -7.56 -3.57 18.89
C ASN A 193 -6.99 -2.15 18.66
N ARG A 194 -7.51 -1.15 19.36
CA ARG A 194 -7.10 0.25 19.29
C ARG A 194 -6.72 0.79 20.67
N CYS A 195 -5.81 1.75 20.67
CA CYS A 195 -5.46 2.47 21.88
C CYS A 195 -6.40 3.65 22.05
N ILE A 196 -7.08 3.70 23.20
CA ILE A 196 -8.06 4.72 23.58
C ILE A 196 -7.69 5.35 24.92
N VAL A 197 -8.31 6.49 25.23
CA VAL A 197 -8.40 6.95 26.62
C VAL A 197 -9.54 6.15 27.26
N GLY A 198 -9.24 5.27 28.21
CA GLY A 198 -10.27 4.42 28.85
C GLY A 198 -10.54 4.80 30.31
N SER A 199 -9.70 5.65 30.91
CA SER A 199 -9.84 6.03 32.31
C SER A 199 -9.18 7.37 32.64
N ASN A 200 -9.55 7.95 33.79
CA ASN A 200 -8.86 9.13 34.33
C ASN A 200 -7.36 8.86 34.55
N LEU A 201 -6.97 7.62 34.85
CA LEU A 201 -5.57 7.25 35.03
C LEU A 201 -4.77 7.45 33.74
N ASP A 202 -5.37 7.19 32.58
CA ASP A 202 -4.72 7.40 31.30
C ASP A 202 -4.48 8.91 31.05
N CYS A 203 -5.45 9.74 31.41
CA CYS A 203 -5.31 11.19 31.35
C CYS A 203 -4.25 11.71 32.31
N PHE A 204 -4.20 11.22 33.56
CA PHE A 204 -3.18 11.63 34.53
C PHE A 204 -1.75 11.31 34.08
N ARG A 205 -1.56 10.24 33.31
CA ARG A 205 -0.26 9.89 32.73
C ARG A 205 0.14 10.82 31.57
N ALA A 206 -0.84 11.40 30.89
CA ALA A 206 -0.63 12.17 29.68
C ALA A 206 -0.01 13.55 29.92
N ARG A 207 0.73 14.05 28.94
CA ARG A 207 1.28 15.42 28.95
C ARG A 207 0.17 16.47 28.85
N VAL A 208 -0.94 16.18 28.15
CA VAL A 208 -2.11 17.07 28.11
C VAL A 208 -2.70 17.37 29.49
N CYS A 209 -2.66 16.44 30.44
CA CYS A 209 -3.03 16.71 31.82
C CYS A 209 -1.96 17.57 32.53
N ARG A 210 -0.70 17.16 32.48
CA ARG A 210 0.40 17.84 33.21
C ARG A 210 0.64 19.29 32.76
N LYS A 211 0.50 19.58 31.47
CA LYS A 211 0.71 20.92 30.90
C LYS A 211 -0.57 21.68 30.65
N GLY A 212 -1.63 20.98 30.23
CA GLY A 212 -2.88 21.59 29.80
C GLY A 212 -4.03 21.47 30.80
N GLY A 213 -3.84 20.77 31.93
CA GLY A 213 -4.86 20.51 32.96
C GLY A 213 -6.00 19.59 32.51
N ALA A 214 -5.89 18.97 31.34
CA ALA A 214 -6.89 18.06 30.79
C ALA A 214 -6.78 16.66 31.44
N CYS A 215 -7.25 16.55 32.68
CA CYS A 215 -6.99 15.40 33.55
C CYS A 215 -8.18 14.48 33.79
N ARG A 216 -9.31 14.70 33.10
CA ARG A 216 -10.50 13.85 33.20
C ARG A 216 -10.76 13.13 31.87
N HIS A 217 -11.20 11.89 31.97
CA HIS A 217 -11.63 11.07 30.84
C HIS A 217 -13.10 11.33 30.50
N TRP A 218 -13.36 11.62 29.23
CA TRP A 218 -14.68 11.74 28.64
C TRP A 218 -14.96 10.51 27.78
N ASP A 219 -16.14 9.91 27.95
CA ASP A 219 -16.60 8.69 27.29
C ASP A 219 -17.66 8.95 26.19
N GLY A 220 -17.88 10.20 25.79
CA GLY A 220 -18.78 10.54 24.69
C GLY A 220 -18.22 10.18 23.30
N GLU A 221 -18.84 10.71 22.24
CA GLU A 221 -18.59 10.32 20.83
C GLU A 221 -17.12 10.44 20.39
N ALA A 222 -16.37 11.38 20.98
CA ALA A 222 -14.93 11.52 20.83
C ALA A 222 -14.24 11.33 22.20
N PRO A 223 -13.97 10.08 22.62
CA PRO A 223 -13.40 9.82 23.92
C PRO A 223 -12.00 10.42 24.03
N GLY A 224 -11.72 11.07 25.15
CA GLY A 224 -10.53 11.90 25.26
C GLY A 224 -10.29 12.47 26.66
N CYS A 225 -9.13 13.11 26.81
CA CYS A 225 -8.80 13.85 28.01
C CYS A 225 -9.24 15.31 27.88
N TYR A 226 -9.98 15.81 28.86
CA TYR A 226 -10.54 17.16 28.83
C TYR A 226 -10.24 17.97 30.09
N HIS A 227 -10.21 19.29 29.92
CA HIS A 227 -10.04 20.23 31.02
C HIS A 227 -11.42 20.58 31.63
N PRO A 228 -11.62 20.49 32.95
CA PRO A 228 -12.92 20.77 33.57
C PRO A 228 -13.50 22.16 33.25
N LYS A 229 -12.64 23.18 33.10
CA LYS A 229 -13.06 24.56 32.74
C LYS A 229 -13.53 24.74 31.30
N GLN A 230 -13.32 23.78 30.39
CA GLN A 230 -13.76 23.90 29.00
C GLN A 230 -15.27 23.67 28.85
N PHE A 231 -15.86 22.88 29.74
CA PHE A 231 -17.30 22.70 29.80
C PHE A 231 -17.89 23.75 30.74
N LYS A 232 -18.48 24.81 30.17
CA LYS A 232 -19.56 25.48 30.88
C LYS A 232 -20.77 24.59 30.67
N CYS A 233 -21.25 24.00 31.76
CA CYS A 233 -22.59 23.44 31.75
C CYS A 233 -23.54 24.63 31.60
N ASP A 234 -23.92 24.98 30.38
CA ASP A 234 -25.08 25.83 30.16
C ASP A 234 -26.28 24.97 30.56
N CYS A 235 -26.69 25.10 31.83
CA CYS A 235 -27.91 24.45 32.28
C CYS A 235 -29.05 24.97 31.39
N PRO A 236 -29.92 24.09 30.87
CA PRO A 236 -31.02 24.54 30.02
C PRO A 236 -31.82 25.62 30.74
N PRO A 237 -32.26 26.68 30.04
CA PRO A 237 -33.13 27.67 30.64
C PRO A 237 -34.35 26.94 31.21
N LYS A 238 -34.66 27.15 32.50
CA LYS A 238 -35.89 26.61 33.10
C LYS A 238 -37.07 27.10 32.27
N GLU A 239 -37.98 26.21 31.87
CA GLU A 239 -39.29 26.62 31.37
C GLU A 239 -40.08 27.20 32.56
N GLY A 240 -40.08 28.52 32.70
CA GLY A 240 -40.83 29.26 33.72
C GLY A 240 -40.04 30.38 34.40
N ASP A 241 -40.72 31.49 34.73
CA ASP A 241 -40.20 32.75 35.30
C ASP A 241 -39.68 32.63 36.76
N GLY A 242 -39.18 31.47 37.17
CA GLY A 242 -38.62 31.23 38.49
C GLY A 242 -37.12 31.54 38.56
N PRO A 243 -36.59 32.00 39.72
CA PRO A 243 -35.16 32.19 39.90
C PRO A 243 -34.40 30.89 39.62
N ALA A 244 -33.29 31.00 38.89
CA ALA A 244 -32.42 29.88 38.54
C ALA A 244 -31.89 29.22 39.82
N GLU A 245 -32.31 27.99 40.09
CA GLU A 245 -31.72 27.19 41.16
C GLU A 245 -30.38 26.61 40.67
N PRO A 246 -29.37 26.51 41.53
CA PRO A 246 -28.11 25.89 41.18
C PRO A 246 -28.32 24.43 40.78
N CYS A 247 -27.69 24.02 39.67
CA CYS A 247 -27.79 22.65 39.16
C CYS A 247 -27.28 21.66 40.23
N PRO A 248 -28.09 20.66 40.64
CA PRO A 248 -27.78 19.83 41.78
C PRO A 248 -26.51 18.99 41.52
N PRO A 249 -25.53 18.98 42.44
CA PRO A 249 -24.37 18.13 42.31
C PRO A 249 -24.80 16.65 42.47
N GLY A 250 -24.54 15.82 41.45
CA GLY A 250 -24.61 14.37 41.57
C GLY A 250 -25.86 13.68 41.02
N THR A 251 -26.73 14.38 40.28
CA THR A 251 -27.73 13.68 39.46
C THR A 251 -27.00 13.02 38.30
N GLY A 252 -26.97 11.69 38.24
CA GLY A 252 -26.33 10.88 37.18
C GLY A 252 -26.91 11.07 35.77
N TRP A 253 -27.58 12.20 35.52
CA TRP A 253 -27.91 12.72 34.22
C TRP A 253 -26.68 13.46 33.73
N GLY A 254 -25.85 12.76 32.96
CA GLY A 254 -24.78 13.41 32.21
C GLY A 254 -25.40 14.59 31.46
N PRO A 255 -24.98 15.84 31.75
CA PRO A 255 -25.51 16.97 31.00
C PRO A 255 -25.13 16.75 29.53
N MET A 256 -26.05 17.06 28.63
CA MET A 256 -25.72 17.42 27.24
C MET A 256 -24.86 18.68 27.29
N CYS A 257 -23.63 18.55 27.80
CA CYS A 257 -22.59 19.55 27.70
C CYS A 257 -21.98 19.36 26.34
N ASP A 258 -22.60 20.00 25.35
CA ASP A 258 -22.00 20.11 24.03
C ASP A 258 -20.63 20.79 24.20
N PRO A 259 -19.52 20.21 23.69
CA PRO A 259 -18.28 20.95 23.59
C PRO A 259 -18.56 22.24 22.83
N ARG A 260 -18.18 23.39 23.40
CA ARG A 260 -18.29 24.64 22.63
C ARG A 260 -17.50 24.47 21.32
N PRO A 261 -18.04 24.94 20.18
CA PRO A 261 -17.31 24.92 18.92
C PRO A 261 -15.98 25.68 19.00
#